data_AF-A0A327K8C2-F1
#
_entry.id   AF-A0A327K8C2-F1
#
_cell.length_a   1.000
_cell.length_b   1.000
_cell.length_c   1.000
_cell.angle_alpha   90.00
_cell.angle_beta   90.00
_cell.angle_gamma   90.00
#
_symmetry.space_group_name_H-M   'P 1'
#
loop_
_entity.id
_entity.type
_entity.pdbx_description
1 polymer ?
#
loop_
_entity_poly.entity_id
_entity_poly.type
_entity_poly.pdbx_seq_one_letter_code
_entity_poly.pdbx_strand_id
1 'polypeptide(L)'
;PAVAAWLRFHTGAPVVDDPAAASFAFVSDPTAMPSFGSFAPGTPDYPDRSATVILQVDDFAHGPPLILAGPGIPGCRTLQATPLPDDIAARLVANRALFPCGIDLVLATDTAVAALPRSVTLGEGT
;
A
#
# COMPACT_ATOMS: atom_id res chain seq x y z
N PRO A 1 -18.86 6.52 -6.89
CA PRO A 1 -20.21 6.54 -6.28
C PRO A 1 -20.83 5.14 -6.05
N ALA A 2 -20.91 4.29 -7.08
CA ALA A 2 -21.50 2.95 -6.95
C ALA A 2 -20.70 2.02 -6.03
N VAL A 3 -19.36 2.01 -6.14
CA VAL A 3 -18.47 1.20 -5.29
C VAL A 3 -18.61 1.57 -3.81
N ALA A 4 -18.60 2.86 -3.49
CA ALA A 4 -18.73 3.33 -2.11
C ALA A 4 -20.09 2.96 -1.49
N ALA A 5 -21.17 3.03 -2.27
CA ALA A 5 -22.49 2.58 -1.84
C ALA A 5 -22.55 1.06 -1.63
N TRP A 6 -21.95 0.29 -2.55
CA TRP A 6 -21.87 -1.17 -2.44
C TRP A 6 -21.11 -1.61 -1.19
N LEU A 7 -19.95 -0.99 -0.92
CA LEU A 7 -19.16 -1.26 0.29
C LEU A 7 -19.95 -0.95 1.55
N ARG A 8 -20.55 0.25 1.65
CA ARG A 8 -21.41 0.63 2.77
C ARG A 8 -22.54 -0.37 3.00
N PHE A 9 -23.21 -0.80 1.94
CA PHE A 9 -24.34 -1.72 2.04
C PHE A 9 -23.93 -3.11 2.55
N HIS A 10 -22.82 -3.66 2.05
CA HIS A 10 -22.41 -5.03 2.37
C HIS A 10 -21.55 -5.15 3.63
N THR A 11 -20.81 -4.11 4.01
CA THR A 11 -19.87 -4.16 5.15
C THR A 11 -20.30 -3.27 6.32
N GLY A 12 -21.23 -2.34 6.11
CA GLY A 12 -21.57 -1.30 7.09
C GLY A 12 -20.46 -0.27 7.32
N ALA A 13 -19.34 -0.34 6.58
CA ALA A 13 -18.22 0.56 6.78
C ALA A 13 -18.60 2.01 6.42
N PRO A 14 -18.30 2.99 7.28
CA PRO A 14 -18.43 4.39 6.91
C PRO A 14 -17.45 4.70 5.78
N VAL A 15 -17.85 5.60 4.88
CA VAL A 15 -16.92 6.16 3.89
C VAL A 15 -16.68 7.59 4.30
N VAL A 16 -15.41 7.91 4.42
CA VAL A 16 -14.86 9.19 4.86
C VAL A 16 -14.21 9.88 3.67
N ASP A 17 -14.21 11.21 3.68
CA ASP A 17 -13.56 12.00 2.64
C ASP A 17 -12.07 12.25 2.96
N ASP A 18 -11.70 12.24 4.24
CA ASP A 18 -10.32 12.43 4.71
C ASP A 18 -9.54 11.09 4.71
N PRO A 19 -8.47 10.95 3.93
CA PRO A 19 -7.62 9.76 3.95
C PRO A 19 -7.01 9.45 5.32
N ALA A 20 -6.79 10.45 6.18
CA ALA A 20 -6.26 10.26 7.52
C ALA A 20 -7.28 9.61 8.49
N ALA A 21 -8.56 9.59 8.14
CA ALA A 21 -9.61 8.91 8.91
C ALA A 21 -9.90 7.48 8.41
N ALA A 22 -9.29 7.06 7.30
CA ALA A 22 -9.58 5.77 6.67
C ALA A 22 -8.75 4.63 7.26
N SER A 23 -9.40 3.54 7.70
CA SER A 23 -8.70 2.28 8.02
C SER A 23 -8.36 1.49 6.76
N PHE A 24 -9.17 1.60 5.71
CA PHE A 24 -8.93 1.02 4.39
C PHE A 24 -9.13 2.10 3.32
N ALA A 25 -8.16 2.26 2.43
CA ALA A 25 -8.26 3.14 1.28
C ALA A 25 -8.19 2.32 -0.01
N PHE A 26 -9.15 2.52 -0.92
CA PHE A 26 -9.16 1.87 -2.23
C PHE A 26 -8.81 2.91 -3.29
N VAL A 27 -7.71 2.69 -4.00
CA VAL A 27 -7.17 3.60 -5.01
C VAL A 27 -7.14 2.88 -6.35
N SER A 28 -7.99 3.31 -7.28
CA SER A 28 -8.11 2.72 -8.61
C SER A 28 -7.17 3.33 -9.65
N ASP A 29 -6.60 4.49 -9.35
CA ASP A 29 -5.63 5.18 -10.20
C ASP A 29 -4.33 5.38 -9.43
N PRO A 30 -3.32 4.51 -9.65
CA PRO A 30 -2.03 4.62 -8.99
C PRO A 30 -1.31 5.94 -9.20
N THR A 31 -1.51 6.60 -10.35
CA THR A 31 -0.82 7.86 -10.68
C THR A 31 -1.38 9.04 -9.88
N ALA A 32 -2.64 8.95 -9.45
CA ALA A 32 -3.32 9.93 -8.63
C ALA A 32 -3.27 9.62 -7.12
N MET A 33 -2.53 8.58 -6.70
CA MET A 33 -2.50 8.16 -5.30
C MET A 33 -1.88 9.23 -4.40
N PRO A 34 -2.59 9.66 -3.33
CA PRO A 34 -2.03 10.56 -2.31
C PRO A 34 -0.72 10.02 -1.72
N SER A 35 0.11 10.91 -1.19
CA SER A 35 1.32 10.49 -0.44
C SER A 35 0.94 9.53 0.68
N PHE A 36 1.84 8.58 1.02
CA PHE A 36 1.58 7.68 2.16
C PHE A 36 1.34 8.43 3.47
N GLY A 37 1.97 9.59 3.65
CA GLY A 37 1.77 10.46 4.81
C GLY A 37 0.38 11.11 4.89
N SER A 38 -0.44 11.02 3.86
CA SER A 38 -1.85 11.46 3.90
C SER A 38 -2.76 10.48 4.63
N PHE A 39 -2.34 9.22 4.78
CA PHE A 39 -3.12 8.18 5.46
C PHE A 39 -2.67 8.01 6.91
N ALA A 40 -3.53 7.44 7.76
CA ALA A 40 -3.18 7.18 9.15
C ALA A 40 -1.99 6.19 9.25
N PRO A 41 -0.84 6.56 9.85
CA PRO A 41 0.27 5.63 10.03
C PRO A 41 0.14 4.76 11.29
N GLY A 42 -0.96 4.91 12.04
CA GLY A 42 -1.07 4.39 13.42
C GLY A 42 -0.31 5.27 14.41
N THR A 43 -0.17 4.78 15.64
CA THR A 43 0.66 5.42 16.68
C THR A 43 1.66 4.42 17.25
N PRO A 44 2.71 4.85 17.97
CA PRO A 44 3.66 3.91 18.57
C PRO A 44 3.02 2.88 19.51
N ASP A 45 1.97 3.28 20.25
CA ASP A 45 1.23 2.40 21.15
C ASP A 45 0.20 1.52 20.42
N TYR A 46 -0.28 1.97 19.25
CA TYR A 46 -1.30 1.27 18.45
C TYR A 46 -0.93 1.30 16.96
N PRO A 47 0.19 0.65 16.57
CA PRO A 47 0.63 0.66 15.18
C PRO A 47 -0.36 -0.08 14.28
N ASP A 48 -1.08 -1.06 14.81
CA ASP A 48 -2.14 -1.82 14.13
C ASP A 48 -3.32 -0.95 13.65
N ARG A 49 -3.47 0.27 14.17
CA ARG A 49 -4.50 1.23 13.74
C ARG A 49 -4.11 2.08 12.52
N SER A 50 -3.03 1.73 11.83
CA SER A 50 -2.69 2.36 10.56
C SER A 50 -3.71 2.02 9.47
N ALA A 51 -3.73 2.83 8.42
CA ALA A 51 -4.45 2.52 7.20
C ALA A 51 -3.78 1.35 6.44
N THR A 52 -4.62 0.53 5.79
CA THR A 52 -4.20 -0.35 4.70
C THR A 52 -4.65 0.26 3.38
N VAL A 53 -3.73 0.46 2.45
CA VAL A 53 -4.02 1.02 1.12
C VAL A 53 -4.08 -0.12 0.11
N ILE A 54 -5.24 -0.31 -0.53
CA ILE A 54 -5.45 -1.23 -1.63
C ILE A 54 -5.32 -0.43 -2.93
N LEU A 55 -4.22 -0.67 -3.64
CA LEU A 55 -3.89 -0.02 -4.90
C LEU A 55 -4.17 -0.97 -6.06
N GLN A 56 -5.11 -0.61 -6.92
CA GLN A 56 -5.38 -1.37 -8.13
C GLN A 56 -4.22 -1.16 -9.12
N VAL A 57 -3.64 -2.25 -9.59
CA VAL A 57 -2.62 -2.29 -10.64
C VAL A 57 -3.11 -3.19 -11.76
N ASP A 58 -2.59 -3.00 -12.97
CA ASP A 58 -2.97 -3.77 -14.15
C ASP A 58 -2.34 -5.17 -14.13
N ASP A 59 -1.04 -5.26 -13.80
CA ASP A 59 -0.32 -6.54 -13.75
C ASP A 59 0.90 -6.52 -12.81
N PHE A 60 1.48 -7.70 -12.59
CA PHE A 60 2.71 -7.93 -11.81
C PHE A 60 3.93 -8.35 -12.66
N ALA A 61 3.86 -8.19 -13.97
CA ALA A 61 4.87 -8.59 -14.93
C ALA A 61 5.66 -7.40 -15.51
N HIS A 62 5.10 -6.19 -15.46
CA HIS A 62 5.68 -4.98 -16.04
C HIS A 62 5.91 -3.88 -14.99
N GLY A 63 6.68 -2.87 -15.40
CA GLY A 63 7.08 -1.75 -14.54
C GLY A 63 8.49 -1.89 -13.98
N PRO A 64 9.03 -0.84 -13.33
CA PRO A 64 10.34 -0.87 -12.73
C PRO A 64 10.44 -1.96 -11.64
N PRO A 65 11.52 -2.75 -11.60
CA PRO A 65 11.68 -3.78 -10.57
C PRO A 65 11.92 -3.15 -9.20
N LEU A 66 11.12 -3.58 -8.22
CA LEU A 66 11.34 -3.33 -6.80
C LEU A 66 12.01 -4.56 -6.19
N ILE A 67 13.24 -4.40 -5.73
CA ILE A 67 13.96 -5.46 -5.01
C ILE A 67 13.58 -5.34 -3.55
N LEU A 68 12.84 -6.32 -3.04
CA LEU A 68 12.22 -6.31 -1.72
C LEU A 68 12.94 -7.28 -0.79
N ALA A 69 13.11 -6.87 0.46
CA ALA A 69 13.65 -7.67 1.54
C ALA A 69 12.90 -7.37 2.86
N GLY A 70 13.25 -8.09 3.93
CA GLY A 70 12.68 -7.90 5.27
C GLY A 70 12.01 -9.15 5.83
N PRO A 71 11.30 -9.02 6.97
CA PRO A 71 10.65 -10.15 7.62
C PRO A 71 9.71 -10.90 6.66
N GLY A 72 9.86 -12.23 6.60
CA GLY A 72 9.06 -13.08 5.71
C GLY A 72 9.62 -13.24 4.28
N ILE A 73 10.69 -12.51 3.91
CA ILE A 73 11.36 -12.66 2.61
C ILE A 73 12.75 -13.29 2.82
N PRO A 74 12.99 -14.54 2.36
CA PRO A 74 14.32 -15.14 2.41
C PRO A 74 15.28 -14.44 1.42
N GLY A 75 16.15 -13.58 1.92
CA GLY A 75 17.05 -12.76 1.11
C GLY A 75 16.29 -11.62 0.43
N CYS A 76 16.41 -11.52 -0.90
CA CYS A 76 15.68 -10.55 -1.71
C CYS A 76 14.71 -11.24 -2.67
N ARG A 77 13.61 -10.55 -3.02
CA ARG A 77 12.69 -10.93 -4.09
C ARG A 77 12.38 -9.72 -4.94
N THR A 78 12.30 -9.90 -6.25
CA THR A 78 11.90 -8.82 -7.16
C THR A 78 10.40 -8.85 -7.36
N LEU A 79 9.75 -7.70 -7.22
CA LEU A 79 8.38 -7.46 -7.59
C LEU A 79 8.34 -6.41 -8.71
N GLN A 80 7.55 -6.66 -9.74
CA GLN A 80 7.17 -5.66 -10.73
C GLN A 80 5.67 -5.43 -10.59
N ALA A 81 5.22 -4.20 -10.84
CA ALA A 81 3.81 -3.89 -11.01
C ALA A 81 3.65 -2.62 -11.84
N THR A 82 2.55 -2.52 -12.58
CA THR A 82 2.20 -1.33 -13.35
C THR A 82 0.70 -1.07 -13.33
N PRO A 83 0.26 0.20 -13.35
CA PRO A 83 1.06 1.38 -13.05
C PRO A 83 1.36 1.46 -11.55
N LEU A 84 2.46 2.12 -11.20
CA LEU A 84 2.77 2.55 -9.84
C LEU A 84 3.08 4.05 -9.87
N PRO A 85 2.96 4.77 -8.75
CA PRO A 85 3.52 6.12 -8.63
C PRO A 85 5.01 6.11 -8.99
N ASP A 86 5.47 7.10 -9.76
CA ASP A 86 6.89 7.19 -10.17
C ASP A 86 7.86 7.25 -8.97
N ASP A 87 7.39 7.76 -7.84
CA ASP A 87 8.12 7.92 -6.59
C ASP A 87 7.89 6.75 -5.59
N ILE A 88 7.30 5.64 -6.02
CA ILE A 88 6.91 4.52 -5.13
C ILE A 88 8.08 3.99 -4.29
N ALA A 89 9.29 3.91 -4.85
CA ALA A 89 10.47 3.47 -4.13
C ALA A 89 10.79 4.41 -2.95
N ALA A 90 10.76 5.73 -3.19
CA ALA A 90 10.97 6.73 -2.14
C ALA A 90 9.87 6.68 -1.08
N ARG A 91 8.62 6.43 -1.48
CA ARG A 91 7.48 6.25 -0.56
C ARG A 91 7.67 5.04 0.35
N LEU A 92 8.10 3.90 -0.18
CA LEU A 92 8.38 2.69 0.60
C LEU A 92 9.50 2.91 1.62
N VAL A 93 10.59 3.59 1.21
CA VAL A 93 11.69 3.96 2.13
C VAL A 93 11.21 4.86 3.25
N ALA A 94 10.44 5.92 2.92
CA ALA A 94 9.90 6.85 3.92
C ALA A 94 8.92 6.15 4.87
N ASN A 95 8.05 5.27 4.36
CA ASN A 95 7.12 4.51 5.18
C ASN A 95 7.85 3.59 6.16
N ARG A 96 8.90 2.90 5.69
CA ARG A 96 9.71 2.03 6.55
C ARG A 96 10.44 2.82 7.65
N ALA A 97 10.85 4.05 7.38
CA ALA A 97 11.50 4.89 8.40
C ALA A 97 10.58 5.18 9.60
N LEU A 98 9.26 5.01 9.46
CA LEU A 98 8.28 5.20 10.54
C LEU A 98 8.08 3.97 11.44
N PHE A 99 8.70 2.83 11.11
CA PHE A 99 8.46 1.57 11.82
C PHE A 99 8.64 1.73 13.36
N PRO A 100 7.67 1.27 14.19
CA PRO A 100 6.58 0.33 13.88
C PRO A 100 5.33 0.97 13.24
N CYS A 101 5.26 2.28 13.11
CA CYS A 101 4.20 2.97 12.39
C CYS A 101 4.42 2.89 10.86
N GLY A 102 3.44 3.38 10.11
CA GLY A 102 3.41 3.34 8.65
C GLY A 102 2.21 2.56 8.14
N ILE A 103 1.86 2.75 6.88
CA ILE A 103 0.75 2.05 6.23
C ILE A 103 1.21 0.69 5.69
N ASP A 104 0.26 -0.22 5.53
CA ASP A 104 0.47 -1.43 4.74
C ASP A 104 -0.11 -1.23 3.33
N LEU A 105 0.62 -1.65 2.30
CA LEU A 105 0.21 -1.51 0.91
C LEU A 105 -0.17 -2.89 0.35
N VAL A 106 -1.34 -2.99 -0.26
CA VAL A 106 -1.79 -4.15 -1.02
C VAL A 106 -1.95 -3.74 -2.47
N LEU A 107 -1.17 -4.34 -3.34
CA LEU A 107 -1.35 -4.24 -4.78
C LEU A 107 -2.33 -5.32 -5.23
N ALA A 108 -3.31 -4.96 -6.06
CA ALA A 108 -4.33 -5.89 -6.52
C ALA A 108 -4.56 -5.76 -8.03
N THR A 109 -4.52 -6.89 -8.74
CA THR A 109 -5.08 -7.03 -10.09
C THR A 109 -6.48 -7.66 -9.98
N ASP A 110 -7.08 -8.00 -11.11
CA ASP A 110 -8.32 -8.78 -11.16
C ASP A 110 -8.23 -10.20 -10.56
N THR A 111 -7.03 -10.77 -10.53
CA THR A 111 -6.79 -12.20 -10.30
C THR A 111 -5.69 -12.50 -9.28
N ALA A 112 -4.90 -11.49 -8.88
CA ALA A 112 -3.78 -11.66 -7.98
C ALA A 112 -3.63 -10.47 -7.03
N VAL A 113 -2.97 -10.73 -5.90
CA VAL A 113 -2.61 -9.71 -4.91
C VAL A 113 -1.17 -9.88 -4.46
N ALA A 114 -0.51 -8.76 -4.16
CA ALA A 114 0.79 -8.71 -3.51
C ALA A 114 0.75 -7.70 -2.36
N ALA A 115 1.11 -8.13 -1.15
CA ALA A 115 1.11 -7.27 0.03
C ALA A 115 2.54 -6.86 0.41
N LEU A 116 2.75 -5.56 0.54
CA LEU A 116 3.97 -4.93 1.02
C LEU A 116 3.70 -4.35 2.43
N PRO A 117 4.01 -5.09 3.50
CA PRO A 117 3.84 -4.57 4.85
C PRO A 117 4.78 -3.39 5.08
N ARG A 118 4.47 -2.51 6.04
CA ARG A 118 5.31 -1.36 6.43
C ARG A 118 6.75 -1.73 6.82
N SER A 119 6.98 -3.01 7.14
CA SER A 119 8.28 -3.59 7.48
C SER A 119 9.04 -4.16 6.28
N VAL A 120 8.57 -3.96 5.05
CA VAL A 120 9.38 -4.23 3.85
C VAL A 120 10.55 -3.23 3.77
N THR A 121 11.69 -3.67 3.25
CA THR A 121 12.79 -2.79 2.84
C THR A 121 13.02 -2.92 1.35
N LEU A 122 13.53 -1.87 0.72
CA LEU A 122 14.20 -2.02 -0.57
C LEU A 122 15.60 -2.62 -0.33
N GLY A 123 15.91 -3.70 -1.04
CA GLY A 123 17.23 -4.30 -1.08
C GLY A 123 18.09 -3.70 -2.19
N GLU A 124 19.40 -3.94 -2.13
CA GLU A 124 20.30 -3.64 -3.24
C GLU A 124 20.23 -4.77 -4.27
N GLY A 125 20.25 -4.40 -5.56
CA GLY A 125 20.40 -5.37 -6.64
C GLY A 125 21.81 -5.94 -6.65
N THR A 126 21.91 -7.27 -6.72
CA THR A 126 23.18 -7.95 -7.00
C THR A 126 23.50 -7.84 -8.48
#